data_AF-A0A4R5XFZ1-F1
#
_entry.id   AF-A0A4R5XFZ1-F1
#
_cell.length_a   1.000
_cell.length_b   1.000
_cell.length_c   1.000
_cell.angle_alpha   90.00
_cell.angle_beta   90.00
_cell.angle_gamma   90.00
#
_symmetry.space_group_name_H-M   'P 1'
#
loop_
_entity.id
_entity.type
_entity.pdbx_description
1 polymer ?
#
loop_
_entity_poly.entity_id
_entity_poly.type
_entity_poly.pdbx_seq_one_letter_code
_entity_poly.pdbx_strand_id
1 'polypeptide(L)'
;MSTPTVQPPEQPASVFSSNRSNSQLYPLRPYSISPWPAGSLAALFLASTTLPSNRFPHLPHFSQRFGFSLIMSGAAYVLSTGDSRNGSGIATAWTLTYLFWNARRSFRVPRSPPSMLLTTATAACATLYGTEYFIFQDSET
;
A
#
# COMPACT_ATOMS: atom_id res chain seq x y z
N MET A 1 -0.17 -0.28 58.97
CA MET A 1 -0.97 0.51 58.01
C MET A 1 -0.48 0.11 56.63
N SER A 2 -1.16 -0.85 56.00
CA SER A 2 -0.72 -1.45 54.74
C SER A 2 -1.31 -0.65 53.58
N THR A 3 -0.45 -0.09 52.73
CA THR A 3 -0.84 0.63 51.52
C THR A 3 -1.60 -0.33 50.59
N PRO A 4 -2.83 0.00 50.14
CA PRO A 4 -3.53 -0.83 49.17
C PRO A 4 -2.79 -0.73 47.83
N THR A 5 -2.28 -1.86 47.36
CA THR A 5 -1.74 -1.99 45.99
C THR A 5 -2.89 -1.78 45.03
N VAL A 6 -2.95 -0.60 44.41
CA VAL A 6 -3.87 -0.31 43.31
C VAL A 6 -3.44 -1.18 42.15
N GLN A 7 -4.18 -2.27 41.89
CA GLN A 7 -4.00 -3.05 40.67
C GLN A 7 -4.25 -2.12 39.47
N PRO A 8 -3.33 -2.05 38.50
CA PRO A 8 -3.57 -1.32 37.27
C PRO A 8 -4.84 -1.85 36.62
N PRO A 9 -5.67 -0.99 35.99
CA PRO A 9 -6.87 -1.44 35.31
C PRO A 9 -6.52 -2.54 34.32
N GLU A 10 -7.24 -3.66 34.41
CA GLU A 10 -7.07 -4.81 33.52
C GLU A 10 -7.30 -4.33 32.09
N GLN A 11 -6.21 -4.17 31.33
CA GLN A 11 -6.33 -3.70 29.96
C GLN A 11 -7.10 -4.76 29.15
N PRO A 12 -8.13 -4.36 28.39
CA PRO A 12 -8.92 -5.32 27.64
C PRO A 12 -8.01 -6.05 26.64
N ALA A 13 -8.23 -7.36 26.46
CA ALA A 13 -7.41 -8.21 25.60
C ALA A 13 -7.27 -7.67 24.15
N SER A 14 -8.21 -6.83 23.70
CA SER A 14 -8.15 -6.12 22.42
C SER A 14 -6.98 -5.12 22.34
N VAL A 15 -6.68 -4.39 23.42
CA VAL A 15 -5.58 -3.41 23.49
C VAL A 15 -4.23 -4.11 23.52
N PHE A 16 -4.15 -5.26 24.18
CA PHE A 16 -2.93 -6.07 24.18
C PHE A 16 -2.65 -6.69 22.80
N SER A 17 -3.69 -7.13 22.10
CA SER A 17 -3.58 -7.66 20.73
C SER A 17 -3.14 -6.58 19.73
N SER A 18 -3.72 -5.38 19.80
CA SER A 18 -3.34 -4.26 18.92
C SER A 18 -1.92 -3.76 19.18
N ASN A 19 -1.49 -3.65 20.45
CA ASN A 19 -0.10 -3.30 20.76
C ASN A 19 0.89 -4.35 20.25
N ARG A 20 0.52 -5.64 20.31
CA ARG A 20 1.35 -6.71 19.77
C ARG A 20 1.41 -6.67 18.25
N SER A 21 0.30 -6.46 17.53
CA SER A 21 0.34 -6.32 16.06
C SER A 21 1.15 -5.10 15.63
N ASN A 22 0.99 -3.97 16.32
CA ASN A 22 1.70 -2.74 15.99
C ASN A 22 3.20 -2.93 16.19
N SER A 23 3.63 -3.52 17.31
CA SER A 23 5.05 -3.85 17.58
C SER A 23 5.71 -4.71 16.49
N GLN A 24 4.95 -5.67 15.90
CA GLN A 24 5.45 -6.50 14.81
C GLN A 24 5.61 -5.73 13.49
N LEU A 25 4.84 -4.67 13.27
CA LEU A 25 4.84 -3.91 12.03
C LEU A 25 5.82 -2.73 12.04
N TYR A 26 6.28 -2.25 13.21
CA TYR A 26 7.24 -1.13 13.31
C TYR A 26 8.46 -1.24 12.38
N PRO A 27 9.07 -2.43 12.16
CA PRO A 27 10.18 -2.56 11.21
C PRO A 27 9.82 -2.19 9.76
N LEU A 28 8.54 -2.20 9.40
CA LEU A 28 8.05 -1.83 8.08
C LEU A 28 7.82 -0.33 7.92
N ARG A 29 7.72 0.42 9.02
CA ARG A 29 7.42 1.86 9.01
C ARG A 29 8.37 2.69 8.12
N PRO A 30 9.70 2.46 8.10
CA PRO A 30 10.59 3.20 7.21
C PRO A 30 10.27 3.01 5.72
N TYR A 31 9.69 1.86 5.34
CA TYR A 31 9.31 1.56 3.97
C TYR A 31 7.93 2.11 3.61
N SER A 32 7.01 2.18 4.58
CA SER A 32 5.65 2.70 4.39
C SER A 32 5.60 4.22 4.24
N ILE A 33 6.66 4.94 4.65
CA ILE A 33 6.83 6.38 4.40
C ILE A 33 7.85 6.69 3.30
N SER A 34 8.49 5.67 2.73
CA SER A 34 9.51 5.86 1.69
C SER A 34 8.86 6.20 0.35
N PRO A 35 9.44 7.13 -0.43
CA PRO A 35 8.99 7.40 -1.80
C PRO A 35 9.32 6.27 -2.79
N TRP A 36 10.30 5.40 -2.45
CA TRP A 36 10.84 4.42 -3.39
C TRP A 36 9.85 3.35 -3.87
N PRO A 37 9.00 2.73 -3.00
CA PRO A 37 8.03 1.76 -3.47
C PRO A 37 7.01 2.37 -4.45
N ALA A 38 6.47 3.56 -4.14
CA ALA A 38 5.56 4.29 -5.02
C ALA A 38 6.22 4.68 -6.34
N GLY A 39 7.45 5.20 -6.31
CA GLY A 39 8.21 5.56 -7.51
C GLY A 39 8.54 4.35 -8.38
N SER A 40 8.90 3.22 -7.75
CA SER A 40 9.16 1.96 -8.45
C SER A 40 7.90 1.41 -9.12
N LEU A 41 6.76 1.45 -8.42
CA LEU A 41 5.48 1.05 -8.99
C LEU A 41 5.06 1.98 -10.14
N ALA A 42 5.31 3.28 -10.01
CA ALA A 42 5.06 4.25 -11.08
C ALA A 42 5.88 3.95 -12.33
N ALA A 43 7.18 3.68 -12.16
CA ALA A 43 8.08 3.29 -13.25
C ALA A 43 7.65 1.97 -13.89
N LEU A 44 7.19 0.99 -13.10
CA LEU A 44 6.69 -0.28 -13.60
C LEU A 44 5.42 -0.09 -14.45
N PHE A 45 4.49 0.73 -13.99
CA PHE A 45 3.31 1.10 -14.78
C PHE A 45 3.68 1.82 -16.07
N LEU A 46 4.64 2.76 -16.02
CA LEU A 46 5.12 3.46 -17.21
C LEU A 46 5.78 2.51 -18.19
N ALA A 47 6.72 1.68 -17.73
CA ALA A 47 7.38 0.68 -18.57
C ALA A 47 6.35 -0.25 -19.23
N SER A 48 5.30 -0.61 -18.49
CA SER A 48 4.25 -1.46 -19.02
C SER A 48 3.46 -0.81 -20.16
N THR A 49 3.41 0.52 -20.31
CA THR A 49 2.66 1.17 -21.40
C THR A 49 3.21 0.83 -22.78
N THR A 50 4.48 0.40 -22.87
CA THR A 50 5.11 -0.08 -24.10
C THR A 50 4.52 -1.41 -24.60
N LEU A 51 3.82 -2.15 -23.73
CA LEU A 51 3.17 -3.41 -24.08
C LEU A 51 1.79 -3.16 -24.71
N PRO A 52 1.48 -3.75 -25.87
CA PRO A 52 0.17 -3.60 -26.49
C PRO A 52 -0.89 -4.43 -25.75
N SER A 53 -1.96 -3.80 -25.28
CA SER A 53 -2.99 -4.44 -24.44
C SER A 53 -3.81 -5.50 -25.17
N ASN A 54 -3.88 -5.45 -26.51
CA ASN A 54 -4.57 -6.46 -27.31
C ASN A 54 -3.82 -7.81 -27.37
N ARG A 55 -2.52 -7.83 -27.03
CA ARG A 55 -1.68 -9.03 -27.09
C ARG A 55 -1.59 -9.77 -25.76
N PHE A 56 -1.86 -9.07 -24.65
CA PHE A 56 -1.75 -9.61 -23.30
C PHE A 56 -3.14 -9.66 -22.65
N PRO A 57 -3.69 -10.86 -22.41
CA PRO A 57 -4.98 -11.00 -21.74
C PRO A 57 -5.02 -10.27 -20.40
N HIS A 58 -6.13 -9.60 -20.10
CA HIS A 58 -6.37 -8.92 -18.83
C HIS A 58 -5.40 -7.78 -18.47
N LEU A 59 -4.42 -7.45 -19.33
CA LEU A 59 -3.56 -6.30 -19.12
C LEU A 59 -4.41 -5.02 -19.15
N PRO A 60 -4.27 -4.12 -18.16
CA PRO A 60 -5.06 -2.88 -18.13
C PRO A 60 -4.83 -2.05 -19.40
N HIS A 61 -5.82 -1.24 -19.76
CA HIS A 61 -5.73 -0.41 -20.96
C HIS A 61 -4.57 0.61 -20.85
N PHE A 62 -4.07 1.11 -21.99
CA PHE A 62 -2.98 2.09 -22.01
C PHE A 62 -3.24 3.28 -21.07
N SER A 63 -4.43 3.86 -21.13
CA SER A 63 -4.84 5.01 -20.31
C SER A 63 -4.80 4.71 -18.81
N GLN A 64 -5.21 3.51 -18.39
CA GLN A 64 -5.12 3.11 -16.99
C GLN A 64 -3.67 3.00 -16.55
N ARG A 65 -2.82 2.30 -17.32
CA ARG A 65 -1.39 2.14 -16.97
C ARG A 65 -0.66 3.46 -16.90
N PHE A 66 -0.88 4.34 -17.88
CA PHE A 66 -0.31 5.68 -17.89
C PHE A 66 -0.83 6.54 -16.74
N GLY A 67 -2.14 6.55 -16.50
CA GLY A 67 -2.75 7.28 -15.38
C GLY A 67 -2.24 6.82 -14.02
N PHE A 68 -2.16 5.50 -13.78
CA PHE A 68 -1.59 4.96 -12.55
C PHE A 68 -0.11 5.29 -12.38
N SER A 69 0.66 5.35 -13.47
CA SER A 69 2.05 5.82 -13.42
C SER A 69 2.16 7.25 -12.92
N LEU A 70 1.34 8.17 -13.47
CA LEU A 70 1.33 9.56 -13.02
C LEU A 70 0.89 9.70 -11.57
N ILE A 71 -0.17 9.00 -11.17
CA ILE A 71 -0.70 9.03 -9.80
C ILE A 71 0.34 8.52 -8.79
N MET A 72 0.98 7.38 -9.07
CA MET A 72 2.00 6.83 -8.18
C MET A 72 3.27 7.69 -8.16
N SER A 73 3.60 8.37 -9.27
CA SER A 73 4.68 9.37 -9.31
C SER A 73 4.34 10.57 -8.42
N GLY A 74 3.09 11.04 -8.47
CA GLY A 74 2.59 12.09 -7.59
C GLY A 74 2.66 11.70 -6.12
N ALA A 75 2.25 10.48 -5.77
CA ALA A 75 2.38 9.96 -4.41
C ALA A 75 3.85 9.91 -3.95
N ALA A 76 4.75 9.42 -4.81
CA ALA A 76 6.20 9.40 -4.53
C ALA A 76 6.77 10.81 -4.33
N TYR A 77 6.32 11.79 -5.12
CA TYR A 77 6.71 13.18 -4.97
C TYR A 77 6.26 13.75 -3.61
N VAL A 78 4.99 13.58 -3.24
CA VAL A 78 4.46 14.03 -1.93
C VAL A 78 5.21 13.37 -0.76
N LEU A 79 5.52 12.07 -0.87
CA LEU A 79 6.36 11.37 0.13
C LEU A 79 7.77 11.98 0.20
N SER A 80 8.36 12.34 -0.94
CA SER A 80 9.70 12.93 -1.00
C SER A 80 9.79 14.32 -0.38
N THR A 81 8.68 15.05 -0.29
CA THR A 81 8.61 16.36 0.41
C THR A 81 8.42 16.23 1.91
N GLY A 82 8.39 15.00 2.46
CA GLY A 82 8.18 14.73 3.88
C GLY A 82 6.72 14.68 4.30
N ASP A 83 5.77 14.82 3.37
CA ASP A 83 4.34 14.70 3.67
C ASP A 83 3.91 13.22 3.60
N SER A 84 4.31 12.47 4.62
CA SER A 84 4.02 11.04 4.73
C SER A 84 2.53 10.75 4.79
N ARG A 85 1.75 11.64 5.42
CA ARG A 85 0.30 11.49 5.60
C ARG A 85 -0.44 11.50 4.28
N ASN A 86 -0.28 12.56 3.48
CA ASN A 86 -0.97 12.65 2.20
C ASN A 86 -0.38 11.67 1.18
N GLY A 87 0.95 11.51 1.16
CA GLY A 87 1.63 10.64 0.22
C GLY A 87 1.24 9.16 0.36
N SER A 88 1.25 8.64 1.59
CA SER A 88 0.81 7.26 1.87
C SER A 88 -0.70 7.07 1.65
N GLY A 89 -1.52 8.10 1.92
CA GLY A 89 -2.97 8.07 1.66
C GLY A 89 -3.30 7.97 0.17
N ILE A 90 -2.65 8.79 -0.66
CA ILE A 90 -2.79 8.72 -2.13
C ILE A 90 -2.36 7.32 -2.62
N ALA A 91 -1.19 6.85 -2.21
CA ALA A 91 -0.68 5.54 -2.61
C ALA A 91 -1.64 4.41 -2.21
N THR A 92 -2.14 4.42 -0.98
CA THR A 92 -3.09 3.42 -0.46
C THR A 92 -4.41 3.44 -1.24
N ALA A 93 -5.04 4.61 -1.39
CA ALA A 93 -6.33 4.74 -2.07
C ALA A 93 -6.26 4.25 -3.53
N TRP A 94 -5.22 4.63 -4.26
CA TRP A 94 -5.08 4.28 -5.66
C TRP A 94 -4.61 2.85 -5.89
N THR A 95 -3.73 2.30 -5.05
CA THR A 95 -3.37 0.88 -5.15
C THR A 95 -4.58 -0.02 -4.86
N LEU A 96 -5.41 0.30 -3.86
CA LEU A 96 -6.66 -0.41 -3.60
C LEU A 96 -7.65 -0.29 -4.77
N THR A 97 -7.78 0.90 -5.35
CA THR A 97 -8.63 1.14 -6.54
C THR A 97 -8.18 0.28 -7.72
N TYR A 98 -6.87 0.21 -7.98
CA TYR A 98 -6.33 -0.67 -9.03
C TYR A 98 -6.66 -2.13 -8.77
N LEU A 99 -6.44 -2.61 -7.53
CA LEU A 99 -6.70 -3.99 -7.14
C LEU A 99 -8.18 -4.35 -7.29
N PHE A 100 -9.08 -3.45 -6.88
CA PHE A 100 -10.51 -3.65 -7.01
C PHE A 100 -10.92 -3.93 -8.46
N TRP A 101 -10.39 -3.18 -9.43
CA TRP A 101 -10.72 -3.38 -10.84
C TRP A 101 -9.97 -4.54 -11.52
N ASN A 102 -8.70 -4.77 -11.17
CA ASN A 102 -7.82 -5.61 -11.98
C ASN A 102 -7.44 -6.94 -11.32
N ALA A 103 -7.43 -7.03 -9.98
CA ALA A 103 -6.81 -8.17 -9.30
C ALA A 103 -7.43 -9.52 -9.69
N ARG A 104 -8.76 -9.62 -9.64
CA ARG A 104 -9.46 -10.85 -10.01
C ARG A 104 -9.20 -11.27 -11.46
N ARG A 105 -9.10 -10.30 -12.37
CA ARG A 105 -8.91 -10.55 -13.81
C ARG A 105 -7.48 -11.03 -14.09
N SER A 106 -6.48 -10.44 -13.44
CA SER A 106 -5.06 -10.81 -13.61
C SER A 106 -4.75 -12.28 -13.32
N PHE A 107 -5.50 -12.92 -12.41
CA PHE A 107 -5.29 -14.33 -12.04
C PHE A 107 -6.22 -15.32 -12.75
N ARG A 108 -7.19 -14.83 -13.54
CA ARG A 108 -8.09 -15.66 -14.35
C ARG A 108 -7.43 -16.10 -15.66
N VAL A 109 -7.82 -17.28 -16.14
CA VAL A 109 -7.36 -17.83 -17.44
C VAL A 109 -8.09 -17.11 -18.59
N PRO A 110 -7.42 -16.77 -19.70
CA PRO A 110 -5.97 -16.90 -19.92
C PRO A 110 -5.16 -15.86 -19.12
N ARG A 111 -4.08 -16.32 -18.47
CA ARG A 111 -3.24 -15.47 -17.60
C ARG A 111 -2.19 -14.73 -18.42
N SER A 112 -1.80 -13.53 -17.98
CA SER A 112 -0.67 -12.80 -18.56
C SER A 112 0.36 -12.42 -17.49
N PRO A 113 1.64 -12.78 -17.67
CA PRO A 113 2.68 -12.44 -16.71
C PRO A 113 2.78 -10.93 -16.39
N PRO A 114 2.67 -10.00 -17.37
CA PRO A 114 2.70 -8.58 -17.06
C PRO A 114 1.54 -8.10 -16.18
N SER A 115 0.31 -8.61 -16.40
CA SER A 115 -0.84 -8.23 -15.57
C SER A 115 -0.72 -8.77 -14.14
N MET A 116 -0.22 -9.99 -13.99
CA MET A 116 0.07 -10.58 -12.69
C MET A 116 1.14 -9.77 -11.96
N LEU A 117 2.25 -9.42 -12.63
CA LEU A 117 3.33 -8.63 -12.05
C LEU A 117 2.84 -7.26 -11.55
N LEU A 118 2.11 -6.51 -12.37
CA LEU A 118 1.53 -5.22 -11.98
C LEU A 118 0.60 -5.38 -10.77
N THR A 119 -0.22 -6.42 -10.75
CA THR A 119 -1.16 -6.69 -9.66
C THR A 119 -0.44 -7.03 -8.37
N THR A 120 0.56 -7.90 -8.42
CA THR A 120 1.34 -8.30 -7.24
C THR A 120 2.15 -7.12 -6.69
N ALA A 121 2.79 -6.34 -7.57
CA ALA A 121 3.53 -5.14 -7.15
C ALA A 121 2.60 -4.10 -6.52
N THR A 122 1.40 -3.91 -7.09
CA THR A 122 0.38 -3.03 -6.54
C THR A 122 -0.12 -3.53 -5.18
N ALA A 123 -0.34 -4.84 -5.03
CA ALA A 123 -0.73 -5.44 -3.75
C ALA A 123 0.34 -5.23 -2.67
N ALA A 124 1.62 -5.41 -3.02
CA ALA A 124 2.72 -5.16 -2.10
C ALA A 124 2.75 -3.69 -1.64
N CYS A 125 2.55 -2.74 -2.57
CA CYS A 125 2.47 -1.31 -2.22
C CYS A 125 1.22 -1.00 -1.38
N ALA A 126 0.06 -1.59 -1.69
CA ALA A 126 -1.16 -1.42 -0.90
C ALA A 126 -0.96 -1.89 0.55
N THR A 127 -0.29 -3.02 0.74
CA THR A 127 0.05 -3.51 2.08
C THR A 127 1.01 -2.56 2.79
N LEU A 128 2.11 -2.16 2.15
CA LEU A 128 3.10 -1.27 2.76
C LEU A 128 2.50 0.09 3.14
N TYR A 129 1.92 0.82 2.20
CA TYR A 129 1.35 2.14 2.47
C TYR A 129 0.09 2.06 3.36
N GLY A 130 -0.67 0.98 3.26
CA GLY A 130 -1.81 0.71 4.12
C GLY A 130 -1.42 0.57 5.60
N THR A 131 -0.23 0.02 5.91
CA THR A 131 0.26 0.01 7.31
C THR A 131 0.53 1.42 7.85
N GLU A 132 1.01 2.36 7.02
CA GLU A 132 1.13 3.75 7.46
C GLU A 132 -0.24 4.35 7.70
N TYR A 133 -1.13 4.22 6.72
CA TYR A 133 -2.39 4.93 6.70
C TYR A 133 -3.39 4.43 7.75
N PHE A 134 -3.46 3.12 8.02
CA PHE A 134 -4.45 2.53 8.93
C PHE A 134 -3.90 2.12 10.30
N ILE A 135 -2.58 2.15 10.52
CA ILE A 135 -1.99 1.63 11.76
C ILE A 135 -1.11 2.69 12.43
N PHE A 136 -0.11 3.21 11.72
CA PHE A 136 0.81 4.16 12.33
C PHE A 136 0.20 5.55 12.51
N GLN A 137 -0.58 6.04 11.54
CA GLN A 137 -1.21 7.36 11.66
C GLN A 137 -2.29 7.43 12.76
N ASP A 138 -3.04 6.35 12.98
CA ASP A 138 -4.06 6.29 14.03
C ASP A 138 -3.46 6.26 15.45
N SER A 139 -2.15 5.96 15.57
CA SER A 139 -1.45 5.91 16.86
C SER A 139 -0.82 7.24 17.30
N GLU A 140 -0.83 8.26 16.44
CA GLU A 140 -0.24 9.59 16.71
C GLU A 140 -1.28 10.65 17.11
N THR A 141 -2.58 10.28 17.17
CA THR A 141 -3.70 11.13 17.60
C THR A 141 -4.21 10.75 18.99
#